data_AF-A0A349PX08-F1
#
_entry.id   AF-A0A349PX08-F1
#
_cell.length_a   1.000
_cell.length_b   1.000
_cell.length_c   1.000
_cell.angle_alpha   90.00
_cell.angle_beta   90.00
_cell.angle_gamma   90.00
#
_symmetry.space_group_name_H-M   'P 1'
#
loop_
_entity.id
_entity.type
_entity.pdbx_description
1 polymer ?
#
loop_
_entity_poly.entity_id
_entity_poly.type
_entity_poly.pdbx_seq_one_letter_code
_entity_poly.pdbx_strand_id
1 'polypeptide(L)'
;MSVLTAVVLGLVQGIAEFLPISSSGHLAIAEHLLSIQGASNVPDFFDVLLHLGTLVAVFAAYWDDIRDMIVEFFAGIGDLAHHRTPNPVPPARRLILLIIVGTLPLFVMVPFRRFFTELSD
;
A
#
# COMPACT_ATOMS: atom_id res chain seq x y z
N MET A 1 12.13 -6.78 21.24
CA MET A 1 10.94 -7.47 20.69
C MET A 1 11.09 -8.97 20.92
N SER A 2 10.07 -9.64 21.47
CA SER A 2 10.05 -11.12 21.48
C SER A 2 9.54 -11.64 20.14
N VAL A 3 9.95 -12.86 19.73
CA VAL A 3 9.46 -13.49 18.49
C VAL A 3 7.94 -13.64 18.51
N LEU A 4 7.37 -13.99 19.68
CA LEU A 4 5.93 -14.09 19.86
C LEU A 4 5.22 -12.75 19.58
N THR A 5 5.76 -11.65 20.09
CA THR A 5 5.25 -10.28 19.84
C THR A 5 5.27 -9.96 18.35
N ALA A 6 6.38 -10.27 17.66
CA ALA A 6 6.51 -10.02 16.23
C ALA A 6 5.51 -10.83 15.39
N VAL A 7 5.28 -12.10 15.73
CA VAL A 7 4.30 -12.96 15.06
C VAL A 7 2.87 -12.45 15.27
N VAL A 8 2.51 -12.05 16.50
CA VAL A 8 1.18 -11.52 16.80
C VAL A 8 0.92 -10.22 16.04
N LEU A 9 1.84 -9.27 16.09
CA LEU A 9 1.70 -8.00 15.37
C LEU A 9 1.67 -8.20 13.86
N GLY A 10 2.48 -9.13 13.32
CA GLY A 10 2.45 -9.49 11.91
C GLY A 10 1.12 -10.11 11.46
N LEU A 11 0.51 -10.94 12.30
CA LEU A 11 -0.83 -11.49 12.03
C LEU A 11 -1.91 -10.40 12.07
N VAL A 12 -1.85 -9.51 13.08
CA VAL A 12 -2.79 -8.39 13.19
C VAL A 12 -2.68 -7.49 11.96
N GLN A 13 -1.47 -7.09 11.57
CA GLN A 13 -1.27 -6.26 10.37
C GLN A 13 -1.72 -7.01 9.11
N GLY A 14 -1.35 -8.28 8.96
CA GLY A 14 -1.75 -9.08 7.81
C GLY A 14 -3.27 -9.13 7.65
N ILE A 15 -4.01 -9.39 8.71
CA ILE A 15 -5.48 -9.43 8.66
C ILE A 15 -6.07 -8.02 8.47
N ALA A 16 -5.60 -7.04 9.24
CA ALA A 16 -6.17 -5.71 9.26
C ALA A 16 -5.84 -4.87 8.02
N GLU A 17 -4.80 -5.24 7.25
CA GLU A 17 -4.47 -4.59 5.98
C GLU A 17 -5.42 -5.03 4.85
N PHE A 18 -5.86 -6.28 4.86
CA PHE A 18 -6.81 -6.80 3.86
C PHE A 18 -8.28 -6.54 4.23
N LEU A 19 -8.56 -6.25 5.51
CA LEU A 19 -9.90 -5.84 5.96
C LEU A 19 -9.98 -4.29 6.03
N PRO A 20 -11.07 -3.65 5.60
CA PRO A 20 -11.25 -2.20 5.66
C PRO A 20 -11.59 -1.74 7.10
N ILE A 21 -10.72 -2.05 8.06
CA ILE A 21 -10.93 -1.83 9.51
C ILE A 21 -9.89 -0.87 10.13
N SER A 22 -9.08 -0.18 9.32
CA SER A 22 -7.95 0.66 9.75
C SER A 22 -6.83 -0.17 10.39
N SER A 23 -5.80 -0.50 9.60
CA SER A 23 -4.66 -1.31 10.04
C SER A 23 -3.80 -0.59 11.09
N SER A 24 -3.53 0.70 10.91
CA SER A 24 -2.72 1.50 11.85
C SER A 24 -3.34 1.62 13.24
N GLY A 25 -4.66 1.77 13.34
CA GLY A 25 -5.35 1.85 14.64
C GLY A 25 -5.32 0.55 15.43
N HIS A 26 -5.54 -0.58 14.76
CA HIS A 26 -5.48 -1.90 15.39
C HIS A 26 -4.07 -2.27 15.82
N LEU A 27 -3.07 -1.91 15.02
CA LEU A 27 -1.66 -2.13 15.34
C LEU A 27 -1.28 -1.32 16.59
N ALA A 28 -1.56 -0.02 16.63
CA ALA A 28 -1.28 0.83 17.80
C ALA A 28 -1.93 0.32 19.10
N ILE A 29 -3.18 -0.17 19.03
CA ILE A 29 -3.85 -0.79 20.18
C ILE A 29 -3.13 -2.08 20.61
N ALA A 30 -2.77 -2.94 19.67
CA ALA A 30 -2.06 -4.19 19.96
C ALA A 30 -0.69 -3.93 20.58
N GLU A 31 0.06 -2.95 20.07
CA GLU A 31 1.35 -2.53 20.62
C GLU A 31 1.23 -2.00 22.04
N HIS A 32 0.22 -1.15 22.30
CA HIS A 32 -0.02 -0.59 23.63
C HIS A 32 -0.37 -1.70 24.64
N LEU A 33 -1.21 -2.67 24.25
CA LEU A 33 -1.56 -3.81 25.10
C LEU A 33 -0.35 -4.72 25.39
N LEU A 34 0.50 -4.96 24.39
CA LEU A 34 1.71 -5.78 24.55
C LEU A 34 2.77 -5.06 25.39
N SER A 35 2.87 -3.74 25.26
CA SER A 35 3.77 -2.90 26.07
C SER A 35 3.35 -2.89 27.54
N ILE A 36 2.04 -2.84 27.84
CA ILE A 36 1.51 -2.98 29.21
C ILE A 36 1.83 -4.36 29.81
N GLN A 37 1.89 -5.41 28.99
CA GLN A 37 2.22 -6.78 29.42
C GLN A 37 3.73 -7.03 29.59
N GLY A 38 4.57 -5.99 29.50
CA GLY A 38 6.02 -6.09 29.68
C GLY A 38 6.77 -6.58 28.45
N ALA A 39 6.13 -6.61 27.27
CA ALA A 39 6.88 -6.76 26.03
C ALA A 39 7.68 -5.47 25.79
N SER A 40 8.98 -5.63 25.52
CA SER A 40 9.89 -4.54 25.11
C SER A 40 9.25 -3.64 24.05
N ASN A 41 9.49 -2.32 24.10
CA ASN A 41 9.01 -1.33 23.12
C ASN A 41 9.14 -1.82 21.67
N VAL A 42 8.05 -1.65 20.89
CA VAL A 42 8.05 -1.91 19.45
C VAL A 42 8.73 -0.74 18.75
N PRO A 43 9.74 -0.98 17.88
CA PRO A 43 10.31 0.10 17.08
C PRO A 43 9.33 0.56 16.01
N ASP A 44 9.16 1.87 15.80
CA ASP A 44 8.32 2.42 14.71
C ASP A 44 8.70 1.90 13.32
N PHE A 45 9.97 1.52 13.13
CA PHE A 45 10.44 0.90 11.89
C PHE A 45 9.82 -0.49 11.63
N PHE A 46 9.38 -1.18 12.68
CA PHE A 46 8.71 -2.48 12.56
C PHE A 46 7.37 -2.36 11.85
N ASP A 47 6.60 -1.30 12.10
CA ASP A 47 5.34 -1.04 11.39
C ASP A 47 5.56 -0.90 9.89
N VAL A 48 6.62 -0.17 9.51
CA VAL A 48 7.02 -0.02 8.10
C VAL A 48 7.39 -1.39 7.51
N LEU A 49 8.11 -2.24 8.24
CA LEU A 49 8.44 -3.59 7.81
C LEU A 49 7.20 -4.48 7.65
N LEU A 50 6.22 -4.37 8.54
CA LEU A 50 4.97 -5.12 8.44
C LEU A 50 4.15 -4.67 7.22
N HIS A 51 4.09 -3.36 6.97
CA HIS A 51 3.47 -2.78 5.76
C HIS A 51 4.20 -3.22 4.48
N LEU A 52 5.53 -3.31 4.51
CA LEU A 52 6.30 -3.87 3.40
C LEU A 52 6.00 -5.36 3.21
N GLY A 53 5.80 -6.11 4.29
CA GLY A 53 5.41 -7.52 4.25
C GLY A 53 4.06 -7.73 3.56
N THR A 54 3.05 -6.93 3.89
CA THR A 54 1.73 -6.99 3.23
C THR A 54 1.80 -6.52 1.77
N LEU A 55 2.61 -5.49 1.48
CA LEU A 55 2.87 -5.06 0.11
C LEU A 55 3.48 -6.20 -0.73
N VAL A 56 4.51 -6.89 -0.23
CA VAL A 56 5.13 -8.04 -0.91
C VAL A 56 4.11 -9.16 -1.13
N ALA A 57 3.22 -9.42 -0.16
CA ALA A 57 2.15 -10.40 -0.33
C ALA A 57 1.20 -10.04 -1.48
N VAL A 58 0.84 -8.76 -1.63
CA VAL A 58 0.04 -8.27 -2.77
C VAL A 58 0.79 -8.45 -4.09
N PHE A 59 2.08 -8.08 -4.14
CA PHE A 59 2.90 -8.26 -5.34
C PHE A 59 3.02 -9.73 -5.76
N ALA A 60 3.17 -10.64 -4.79
CA ALA A 60 3.23 -12.07 -5.05
C ALA A 60 1.88 -12.62 -5.54
N ALA A 61 0.77 -12.18 -4.94
CA ALA A 61 -0.58 -12.63 -5.30
C ALA A 61 -1.02 -12.15 -6.69
N TYR A 62 -0.64 -10.93 -7.08
CA TYR A 62 -1.01 -10.30 -8.36
C TYR A 62 0.17 -10.22 -9.34
N TRP A 63 1.16 -11.10 -9.21
CA TRP A 63 2.40 -11.02 -9.99
C TRP A 63 2.16 -11.01 -11.51
N ASP A 64 1.26 -11.87 -11.99
CA ASP A 64 0.94 -11.98 -13.42
C ASP A 64 0.27 -10.70 -13.94
N ASP A 65 -0.72 -10.17 -13.22
CA ASP A 65 -1.39 -8.90 -13.55
C ASP A 65 -0.41 -7.72 -13.53
N ILE A 66 0.47 -7.66 -12.53
CA ILE A 66 1.50 -6.61 -12.41
C ILE A 66 2.49 -6.69 -13.57
N ARG A 67 2.94 -7.89 -13.93
CA ARG A 67 3.85 -8.10 -15.05
C ARG A 67 3.20 -7.64 -16.36
N ASP A 68 1.96 -8.03 -16.61
CA ASP A 68 1.22 -7.63 -17.80
C ASP A 68 1.03 -6.11 -17.85
N MET A 69 0.74 -5.50 -16.70
CA MET A 69 0.64 -4.05 -16.55
C MET A 69 1.96 -3.33 -16.85
N ILE A 70 3.10 -3.86 -16.37
CA ILE A 70 4.43 -3.28 -16.63
C ILE A 70 4.77 -3.38 -18.12
N VAL A 71 4.56 -4.53 -18.75
CA VAL A 71 4.83 -4.73 -20.18
C VAL A 71 3.96 -3.79 -21.02
N GLU A 72 2.66 -3.74 -20.73
CA GLU A 72 1.72 -2.87 -21.44
C GLU A 72 1.99 -1.39 -21.20
N PHE A 73 2.55 -1.00 -20.05
CA PHE A 73 2.96 0.38 -19.79
C PHE A 73 4.05 0.83 -20.77
N PHE A 74 5.11 0.05 -20.93
CA PHE A 74 6.20 0.39 -21.87
C PHE A 74 5.74 0.30 -23.34
N ALA A 75 4.95 -0.71 -23.68
CA ALA A 75 4.36 -0.84 -25.02
C ALA A 75 3.43 0.35 -25.33
N GLY A 76 2.60 0.76 -24.37
CA GLY A 76 1.66 1.86 -24.50
C GLY A 76 2.32 3.23 -24.66
N ILE A 77 3.47 3.46 -24.00
CA ILE A 77 4.28 4.66 -24.25
C ILE A 77 4.80 4.68 -25.69
N GLY A 78 5.28 3.52 -26.19
CA GLY A 78 5.73 3.38 -27.58
C GLY A 78 4.62 3.64 -28.60
N ASP A 79 3.41 3.11 -28.34
CA ASP A 79 2.23 3.31 -29.19
C ASP A 79 1.74 4.76 -29.19
N LEU A 80 1.80 5.43 -28.03
CA LEU A 80 1.42 6.84 -27.90
C LEU A 80 2.37 7.74 -28.69
N ALA A 81 3.69 7.46 -28.63
CA ALA A 81 4.68 8.19 -29.42
C ALA A 81 4.46 8.01 -30.94
N HIS A 82 4.06 6.81 -31.38
CA HIS A 82 3.82 6.49 -32.79
C HIS A 82 2.36 6.69 -33.25
N HIS A 83 1.49 7.25 -32.41
CA HIS A 83 0.05 7.46 -32.68
C HIS A 83 -0.67 6.19 -33.17
N ARG A 84 -0.26 5.02 -32.67
CA ARG A 84 -0.79 3.69 -33.04
C ARG A 84 -1.60 3.08 -31.90
N THR A 85 -2.45 3.86 -31.24
CA THR A 85 -3.27 3.36 -30.13
C THR A 85 -4.17 2.22 -30.61
N PRO A 86 -4.00 0.98 -30.10
CA PRO A 86 -4.87 -0.14 -30.45
C PRO A 86 -6.29 0.14 -30.00
N ASN A 87 -7.27 -0.20 -30.84
CA ASN A 87 -8.69 -0.08 -30.52
C ASN A 87 -9.35 -1.45 -30.76
N PRO A 88 -9.84 -2.16 -29.72
CA PRO A 88 -10.06 -1.69 -28.34
C PRO A 88 -8.77 -1.61 -27.49
N VAL A 89 -8.82 -0.76 -26.46
CA VAL A 89 -7.73 -0.55 -25.49
C VAL A 89 -7.48 -1.84 -24.69
N PRO A 90 -6.24 -2.34 -24.59
CA PRO A 90 -5.92 -3.52 -23.80
C PRO A 90 -6.39 -3.40 -22.33
N PRO A 91 -6.88 -4.49 -21.69
CA PRO A 91 -7.37 -4.46 -20.31
C PRO A 91 -6.35 -3.87 -19.32
N ALA A 92 -5.06 -4.22 -19.47
CA ALA A 92 -3.97 -3.68 -18.65
C ALA A 92 -3.80 -2.16 -18.83
N ARG A 93 -3.89 -1.63 -20.06
CA ARG A 93 -3.80 -0.19 -20.33
C ARG A 93 -4.96 0.58 -19.69
N ARG A 94 -6.16 0.00 -19.69
CA ARG A 94 -7.31 0.58 -18.98
C ARG A 94 -7.10 0.60 -17.47
N LEU A 95 -6.55 -0.47 -16.89
CA LEU A 95 -6.21 -0.52 -15.46
C LEU A 95 -5.19 0.56 -15.08
N ILE A 96 -4.12 0.73 -15.86
CA ILE A 96 -3.11 1.78 -15.65
C ILE A 96 -3.76 3.17 -15.66
N LEU A 97 -4.61 3.46 -16.66
CA LEU A 97 -5.30 4.75 -16.75
C LEU A 97 -6.22 4.97 -15.55
N LEU A 98 -6.94 3.94 -15.10
CA LEU A 98 -7.79 4.02 -13.91
C LEU A 98 -6.98 4.29 -12.64
N ILE A 99 -5.81 3.67 -12.49
CA ILE A 99 -4.89 3.91 -11.36
C ILE A 99 -4.37 5.35 -11.40
N ILE A 100 -3.93 5.84 -12.56
CA ILE A 100 -3.45 7.22 -12.72
C ILE A 100 -4.56 8.22 -12.39
N VAL A 101 -5.75 8.05 -12.98
CA VAL A 101 -6.88 8.94 -12.72
C VAL A 101 -7.34 8.85 -11.26
N GLY A 102 -7.33 7.66 -10.66
CA GLY A 102 -7.68 7.44 -9.27
C GLY A 102 -6.67 8.03 -8.27
N THR A 103 -5.40 8.16 -8.66
CA THR A 103 -4.35 8.73 -7.80
C THR A 103 -4.21 10.25 -7.95
N LEU A 104 -4.70 10.85 -9.05
CA LEU A 104 -4.67 12.31 -9.26
C LEU A 104 -5.27 13.14 -8.10
N PRO A 105 -6.44 12.79 -7.52
CA PRO A 105 -6.99 13.52 -6.37
C PRO A 105 -6.05 13.57 -5.17
N LEU A 106 -5.22 12.54 -5.01
CA LEU A 106 -4.24 12.44 -3.93
C LEU A 106 -3.16 13.52 -4.06
N PHE A 107 -2.70 13.81 -5.29
CA PHE A 107 -1.75 14.89 -5.55
C PHE A 107 -2.32 16.28 -5.30
N VAL A 108 -3.63 16.48 -5.56
CA VAL A 108 -4.33 17.74 -5.24
C VAL A 108 -4.38 17.97 -3.73
N MET A 109 -4.41 16.91 -2.92
CA MET A 109 -4.40 17.00 -1.46
C MET A 109 -3.02 17.30 -0.86
N VAL A 110 -1.92 17.05 -1.57
CA VAL A 110 -0.55 17.28 -1.08
C VAL A 110 -0.30 18.70 -0.52
N PRO A 111 -0.68 19.81 -1.19
CA PRO A 111 -0.51 21.16 -0.62
C PRO A 111 -1.29 21.39 0.68
N PHE A 112 -2.40 20.69 0.88
CA PHE A 112 -3.21 20.77 2.11
C PHE A 112 -2.65 19.94 3.26
N ARG A 113 -1.65 19.09 3.02
CA ARG A 113 -1.06 18.23 4.06
C ARG A 113 -0.64 19.00 5.30
N ARG A 114 -0.02 20.18 5.13
CA ARG A 114 0.43 21.02 6.27
C ARG A 114 -0.72 21.51 7.14
N PHE A 115 -1.83 21.93 6.53
CA PHE A 115 -3.02 22.37 7.26
C PHE A 115 -3.61 21.26 8.15
N PHE A 116 -3.62 20.02 7.66
CA PHE A 116 -4.09 18.88 8.45
C PHE A 116 -3.11 18.45 9.54
N THR A 117 -1.80 18.53 9.28
CA THR A 117 -0.79 18.23 10.30
C THR A 117 -0.84 19.26 11.44
N GLU A 118 -1.04 20.54 11.15
CA GLU A 118 -1.18 21.60 12.15
C GLU A 118 -2.46 21.49 13.01
N LEU A 119 -3.50 20.81 12.52
CA LEU A 119 -4.72 20.54 13.29
C LEU A 119 -4.62 19.30 14.19
N SER A 120 -3.59 18.47 13.96
CA SER A 120 -3.35 17.20 14.65
C SER A 120 -2.39 17.32 15.83
N ASP A 121 -1.65 18.43 15.93
CA ASP A 121 -0.77 18.81 17.04
C ASP A 121 -1.51 19.73 18.03
#